data_AF-A0A3N4PMX4-F1
#
_entry.id   AF-A0A3N4PMX4-F1
#
_cell.length_a   1.000
_cell.length_b   1.000
_cell.length_c   1.000
_cell.angle_alpha   90.00
_cell.angle_beta   90.00
_cell.angle_gamma   90.00
#
_symmetry.space_group_name_H-M   'P 1'
#
loop_
_entity.id
_entity.type
_entity.pdbx_description
1 polymer ?
#
loop_
_entity_poly.entity_id
_entity_poly.type
_entity_poly.pdbx_seq_one_letter_code
_entity_poly.pdbx_strand_id
1 'polypeptide(L)'
;MLGFALLATVACSKQGGVAEPAPQNPGGSNTNPPETVDTSNFKPQQTGISFRKVTSPKSVTDYLLQIPATYNEKKTTRWPVIIFLHGVGGRGSDLNKVKNEGLAAIASRNLNFPYIVVSPQCKDNQWWDVQGLEAVYADVVKLYNVDTNRIYITGLSMGGYGTWDWASSAPGKFAAAVPICGGGAVSKACALKNLPVWAFHNADDPTVNVNQSREMVKAVKDCGGTLIKYTENPTGGHDAWTKAYNDPALYTWLNQQTRK
;
A
#
# COMPACT_ATOMS: atom_id res chain seq x y z
N MET A 1 72.85 -21.94 38.94
CA MET A 1 71.89 -21.30 39.88
C MET A 1 70.50 -21.66 39.37
N LEU A 2 69.95 -22.81 39.80
CA LEU A 2 69.01 -23.00 40.94
C LEU A 2 67.70 -22.21 40.74
N GLY A 3 66.48 -22.77 40.74
CA GLY A 3 65.94 -24.13 40.99
C GLY A 3 64.59 -24.31 40.23
N PHE A 4 64.11 -25.51 39.90
CA PHE A 4 63.32 -26.47 40.73
C PHE A 4 62.16 -25.77 41.50
N ALA A 5 60.91 -26.23 41.57
CA ALA A 5 60.37 -27.57 41.42
C ALA A 5 58.82 -27.57 41.20
N LEU A 6 58.38 -28.74 40.76
CA LEU A 6 57.06 -29.37 40.74
C LEU A 6 56.26 -29.24 42.07
N LEU A 7 54.93 -29.02 41.98
CA LEU A 7 53.95 -29.40 43.02
C LEU A 7 52.62 -29.74 42.32
N ALA A 8 52.20 -31.01 42.30
CA ALA A 8 51.49 -31.75 43.35
C ALA A 8 49.96 -31.70 43.14
N THR A 9 49.40 -32.87 42.84
CA THR A 9 47.96 -33.15 42.81
C THR A 9 47.40 -33.29 44.21
N VAL A 10 46.29 -32.63 44.52
CA VAL A 10 45.36 -33.02 45.60
C VAL A 10 43.94 -32.71 45.18
N ALA A 11 43.07 -33.72 45.28
CA ALA A 11 41.64 -33.66 45.04
C ALA A 11 40.89 -33.05 46.24
N CYS A 12 39.77 -32.37 45.99
CA CYS A 12 38.61 -32.41 46.90
C CYS A 12 37.31 -31.90 46.24
N SER A 13 36.36 -32.83 46.12
CA SER A 13 34.89 -32.72 46.15
C SER A 13 34.20 -31.36 46.37
N LYS A 14 33.14 -31.09 45.57
CA LYS A 14 31.80 -30.65 46.03
C LYS A 14 30.82 -30.67 44.84
N GLN A 15 29.91 -31.64 44.84
CA GLN A 15 28.47 -31.48 45.12
C GLN A 15 27.66 -30.87 43.96
N GLY A 16 26.82 -31.73 43.37
CA GLY A 16 25.83 -31.35 42.37
C GLY A 16 24.77 -30.44 42.96
N GLY A 17 24.51 -29.35 42.25
CA GLY A 17 23.33 -28.53 42.39
C GLY A 17 22.53 -28.64 41.10
N VAL A 18 21.35 -29.25 41.19
CA VAL A 18 20.34 -29.27 40.14
C VAL A 18 19.84 -27.83 39.98
N ALA A 19 19.89 -27.31 38.75
CA ALA A 19 19.35 -25.99 38.46
C ALA A 19 17.82 -26.01 38.63
N GLU A 20 17.32 -25.17 39.52
CA GLU A 20 15.90 -24.89 39.73
C GLU A 20 15.30 -24.22 38.49
N PRO A 21 14.08 -24.59 38.04
CA PRO A 21 13.43 -23.90 36.94
C PRO A 21 12.90 -22.53 37.40
N ALA A 22 13.01 -21.54 36.51
CA ALA A 22 12.51 -20.19 36.73
C ALA A 22 10.99 -20.16 37.05
N PRO A 23 10.51 -19.20 37.86
CA PRO A 23 9.11 -19.13 38.25
C PRO A 23 8.21 -18.81 37.05
N GLN A 24 7.18 -19.64 36.87
CA GLN A 24 6.12 -19.41 35.90
C GLN A 24 5.24 -18.25 36.33
N ASN A 25 5.12 -17.25 35.47
CA ASN A 25 4.27 -16.08 35.66
C ASN A 25 2.84 -16.43 35.19
N PRO A 26 1.78 -16.32 36.01
CA PRO A 26 0.42 -16.63 35.59
C PRO A 26 -0.19 -15.40 34.89
N GLY A 27 0.19 -15.19 33.63
CA GLY A 27 -0.39 -14.17 32.76
C GLY A 27 -1.52 -14.75 31.93
N GLY A 28 -2.77 -14.50 32.33
CA GLY A 28 -3.98 -14.97 31.66
C GLY A 28 -3.97 -14.67 30.17
N SER A 29 -4.15 -15.71 29.34
CA SER A 29 -4.35 -15.54 27.91
C SER A 29 -5.73 -14.94 27.68
N ASN A 30 -5.79 -13.66 27.35
CA ASN A 30 -6.99 -13.06 26.75
C ASN A 30 -7.04 -13.49 25.27
N THR A 31 -7.26 -14.78 25.04
CA THR A 31 -7.65 -15.27 23.72
C THR A 31 -9.13 -14.98 23.58
N ASN A 32 -9.47 -13.78 23.11
CA ASN A 32 -10.78 -13.61 22.50
C ASN A 32 -10.94 -14.74 21.47
N PRO A 33 -12.06 -15.48 21.47
CA PRO A 33 -12.35 -16.43 20.42
C PRO A 33 -12.16 -15.75 19.05
N PRO A 34 -11.70 -16.48 18.01
CA PRO A 34 -11.68 -15.92 16.66
C PRO A 34 -13.06 -15.33 16.40
N GLU A 35 -13.12 -14.01 16.15
CA GLU A 35 -14.39 -13.35 15.82
C GLU A 35 -15.08 -14.17 14.73
N THR A 36 -16.27 -14.68 15.03
CA THR A 36 -17.08 -15.38 14.04
C THR A 36 -17.41 -14.38 12.94
N VAL A 37 -16.69 -14.45 11.82
CA VAL A 37 -16.91 -13.56 10.68
C VAL A 37 -18.30 -13.87 10.10
N ASP A 38 -19.24 -12.96 10.29
CA ASP A 38 -20.57 -13.06 9.69
C ASP A 38 -20.45 -13.01 8.15
N THR A 39 -20.73 -14.14 7.51
CA THR A 39 -20.72 -14.30 6.04
C THR A 39 -22.10 -14.19 5.41
N SER A 40 -23.16 -13.90 6.18
CA SER A 40 -24.55 -13.85 5.69
C SER A 40 -24.73 -12.89 4.52
N ASN A 41 -23.94 -11.82 4.48
CA ASN A 41 -23.97 -10.79 3.44
C ASN A 41 -22.96 -11.01 2.29
N PHE A 42 -22.23 -12.13 2.28
CA PHE A 42 -21.26 -12.41 1.21
C PHE A 42 -21.96 -12.64 -0.13
N LYS A 43 -21.60 -11.84 -1.13
CA LYS A 43 -22.05 -12.01 -2.51
C LYS A 43 -20.88 -12.49 -3.38
N PRO A 44 -20.98 -13.69 -4.00
CA PRO A 44 -20.00 -14.13 -4.98
C PRO A 44 -19.84 -13.11 -6.10
N GLN A 45 -18.63 -13.03 -6.65
CA GLN A 45 -18.28 -12.07 -7.69
C GLN A 45 -17.71 -12.75 -8.92
N GLN A 46 -17.87 -12.13 -10.09
CA GLN A 46 -17.12 -12.52 -11.27
C GLN A 46 -15.63 -12.19 -11.05
N THR A 47 -14.78 -13.20 -11.06
CA THR A 47 -13.32 -13.04 -10.92
C THR A 47 -12.69 -12.63 -12.25
N GLY A 48 -11.44 -12.16 -12.19
CA GLY A 48 -10.72 -11.61 -13.35
C GLY A 48 -11.06 -10.14 -13.59
N ILE A 49 -11.00 -9.74 -14.86
CA ILE A 49 -11.14 -8.34 -15.26
C ILE A 49 -12.57 -8.04 -15.70
N SER A 50 -13.11 -6.92 -15.22
CA SER A 50 -14.42 -6.42 -15.62
C SER A 50 -14.44 -4.89 -15.64
N PHE A 51 -15.38 -4.33 -16.39
CA PHE A 51 -15.64 -2.89 -16.42
C PHE A 51 -16.90 -2.61 -15.59
N ARG A 52 -16.86 -1.55 -14.80
CA ARG A 52 -17.94 -1.18 -13.88
C ARG A 52 -18.30 0.28 -14.06
N LYS A 53 -19.60 0.52 -14.18
CA LYS A 53 -20.17 1.86 -14.15
C LYS A 53 -20.14 2.39 -12.72
N VAL A 54 -19.92 3.69 -12.57
CA VAL A 54 -20.10 4.41 -11.30
C VAL A 54 -20.83 5.71 -11.59
N THR A 55 -21.78 6.07 -10.74
CA THR A 55 -22.35 7.42 -10.78
C THR A 55 -21.46 8.35 -9.98
N SER A 56 -20.53 9.01 -10.68
CA SER A 56 -19.60 9.96 -10.06
C SER A 56 -20.01 11.40 -10.41
N PRO A 57 -20.00 12.33 -9.44
CA PRO A 57 -20.47 13.69 -9.65
C PRO A 57 -19.56 14.53 -10.55
N LYS A 58 -18.31 14.10 -10.80
CA LYS A 58 -17.27 14.93 -11.40
C LYS A 58 -16.38 14.19 -12.38
N SER A 59 -15.10 14.00 -12.07
CA SER A 59 -14.07 13.64 -13.06
C SER A 59 -14.06 12.17 -13.43
N VAL A 60 -14.70 11.27 -12.66
CA VAL A 60 -14.68 9.83 -12.96
C VAL A 60 -15.85 9.45 -13.86
N THR A 61 -15.59 8.58 -14.83
CA THR A 61 -16.64 7.95 -15.67
C THR A 61 -17.04 6.59 -15.10
N ASP A 62 -16.11 5.64 -15.22
CA ASP A 62 -16.23 4.22 -14.93
C ASP A 62 -14.94 3.77 -14.24
N TYR A 63 -14.88 2.50 -13.83
CA TYR A 63 -13.64 1.90 -13.35
C TYR A 63 -13.41 0.50 -13.92
N LEU A 64 -12.13 0.22 -14.17
CA LEU A 64 -11.63 -1.12 -14.41
C LEU A 64 -11.49 -1.82 -13.06
N LEU A 65 -12.02 -3.03 -12.97
CA LEU A 65 -11.96 -3.85 -11.77
C LEU A 65 -11.25 -5.15 -12.06
N GLN A 66 -10.31 -5.49 -11.19
CA GLN A 66 -9.75 -6.81 -11.07
C GLN A 66 -10.14 -7.46 -9.76
N ILE A 67 -10.67 -8.68 -9.87
CA ILE A 67 -10.94 -9.55 -8.73
C ILE A 67 -10.05 -10.80 -8.83
N PRO A 68 -9.29 -11.16 -7.78
CA PRO A 68 -8.45 -12.35 -7.78
C PRO A 68 -9.24 -13.64 -8.03
N ALA A 69 -8.65 -14.61 -8.72
CA ALA A 69 -9.31 -15.89 -9.05
C ALA A 69 -9.86 -16.63 -7.81
N THR A 70 -9.20 -16.48 -6.67
CA THR A 70 -9.54 -17.16 -5.42
C THR A 70 -10.57 -16.40 -4.56
N TYR A 71 -11.11 -15.27 -5.04
CA TYR A 71 -12.01 -14.41 -4.25
C TYR A 71 -13.22 -15.14 -3.67
N ASN A 72 -13.81 -16.08 -4.42
CA ASN A 72 -15.01 -16.81 -4.01
C ASN A 72 -14.72 -18.06 -3.14
N GLU A 73 -13.46 -18.47 -3.00
CA GLU A 73 -13.11 -19.74 -2.33
C GLU A 73 -13.31 -19.70 -0.82
N LYS A 74 -13.08 -18.54 -0.20
CA LYS A 74 -13.18 -18.35 1.25
C LYS A 74 -14.03 -17.12 1.57
N LYS A 75 -15.32 -17.32 1.81
CA LYS A 75 -16.30 -16.25 2.11
C LYS A 75 -15.93 -15.36 3.30
N THR A 76 -15.13 -15.89 4.23
CA THR A 76 -14.61 -15.16 5.39
C THR A 76 -13.43 -14.23 5.06
N THR A 77 -12.79 -14.40 3.89
CA THR A 77 -11.62 -13.60 3.50
C THR A 77 -12.05 -12.22 3.06
N ARG A 78 -11.62 -11.21 3.81
CA ARG A 78 -11.70 -9.79 3.43
C ARG A 78 -10.45 -9.41 2.65
N TRP A 79 -10.65 -8.90 1.44
CA TRP A 79 -9.55 -8.68 0.48
C TRP A 79 -8.91 -7.31 0.63
N PRO A 80 -7.57 -7.20 0.61
CA PRO A 80 -6.92 -5.91 0.50
C PRO A 80 -7.18 -5.30 -0.89
N VAL A 81 -7.25 -3.97 -0.96
CA VAL A 81 -7.59 -3.23 -2.18
C VAL A 81 -6.46 -2.28 -2.53
N ILE A 82 -6.10 -2.21 -3.81
CA ILE A 82 -5.29 -1.12 -4.35
C ILE A 82 -6.14 -0.29 -5.30
N ILE A 83 -6.31 0.99 -5.00
CA ILE A 83 -6.87 1.96 -5.94
C ILE A 83 -5.73 2.58 -6.74
N PHE A 84 -5.73 2.36 -8.05
CA PHE A 84 -4.71 2.85 -8.98
C PHE A 84 -5.23 4.01 -9.81
N LEU A 85 -4.53 5.15 -9.76
CA LEU A 85 -4.81 6.34 -10.56
C LEU A 85 -3.86 6.43 -11.74
N HIS A 86 -4.41 6.40 -12.95
CA HIS A 86 -3.65 6.47 -14.20
C HIS A 86 -3.09 7.89 -14.48
N GLY A 87 -2.13 7.98 -15.40
CA GLY A 87 -1.55 9.22 -15.90
C GLY A 87 -2.43 9.92 -16.94
N VAL A 88 -1.96 11.03 -17.51
CA VAL A 88 -2.77 11.85 -18.43
C VAL A 88 -3.24 11.09 -19.68
N GLY A 89 -2.49 10.06 -20.12
CA GLY A 89 -2.78 9.23 -21.29
C GLY A 89 -3.96 8.25 -21.11
N GLY A 90 -4.28 7.89 -19.87
CA GLY A 90 -5.41 7.01 -19.56
C GLY A 90 -6.78 7.69 -19.57
N ARG A 91 -6.85 9.02 -19.75
CA ARG A 91 -8.10 9.79 -19.73
C ARG A 91 -9.06 9.39 -20.86
N GLY A 92 -10.35 9.56 -20.61
CA GLY A 92 -11.42 9.38 -21.60
C GLY A 92 -12.57 8.53 -21.10
N SER A 93 -13.09 7.68 -21.98
CA SER A 93 -14.23 6.78 -21.72
C SER A 93 -14.00 5.36 -22.24
N ASP A 94 -12.74 5.00 -22.49
CA ASP A 94 -12.33 3.66 -22.91
C ASP A 94 -11.40 3.05 -21.86
N LEU A 95 -11.94 2.14 -21.05
CA LEU A 95 -11.21 1.45 -19.98
C LEU A 95 -10.11 0.51 -20.51
N ASN A 96 -10.09 0.19 -21.80
CA ASN A 96 -8.96 -0.55 -22.38
C ASN A 96 -7.67 0.27 -22.37
N LYS A 97 -7.74 1.61 -22.38
CA LYS A 97 -6.55 2.46 -22.20
C LYS A 97 -5.96 2.26 -20.80
N VAL A 98 -6.81 2.37 -19.78
CA VAL A 98 -6.42 2.18 -18.36
C VAL A 98 -5.86 0.77 -18.13
N LYS A 99 -6.50 -0.25 -18.72
CA LYS A 99 -6.06 -1.65 -18.62
C LYS A 99 -4.62 -1.89 -19.10
N ASN A 100 -4.08 -1.02 -19.95
CA ASN A 100 -2.74 -1.17 -20.51
C ASN A 100 -1.68 -0.29 -19.84
N GLU A 101 -2.01 0.36 -18.71
CA GLU A 101 -1.12 1.31 -18.03
C GLU A 101 -0.74 0.85 -16.60
N GLY A 102 0.53 1.09 -16.23
CA GLY A 102 1.03 0.96 -14.85
C GLY A 102 0.60 -0.32 -14.11
N LEU A 103 0.07 -0.15 -12.90
CA LEU A 103 -0.35 -1.26 -12.06
C LEU A 103 -1.55 -2.02 -12.66
N ALA A 104 -2.48 -1.33 -13.32
CA ALA A 104 -3.63 -1.96 -13.95
C ALA A 104 -3.21 -2.98 -15.02
N ALA A 105 -2.15 -2.70 -15.78
CA ALA A 105 -1.60 -3.63 -16.76
C ALA A 105 -0.99 -4.88 -16.13
N ILE A 106 -0.21 -4.71 -15.07
CA ILE A 106 0.42 -5.82 -14.33
C ILE A 106 -0.66 -6.73 -13.77
N ALA A 107 -1.61 -6.13 -13.07
CA ALA A 107 -2.67 -6.86 -12.41
C ALA A 107 -3.54 -7.57 -13.48
N SER A 108 -3.89 -6.91 -14.59
CA SER A 108 -4.71 -7.50 -15.67
C SER A 108 -4.07 -8.71 -16.36
N ARG A 109 -2.76 -8.86 -16.27
CA ARG A 109 -2.00 -10.00 -16.82
C ARG A 109 -1.76 -11.10 -15.78
N ASN A 110 -2.05 -10.84 -14.50
CA ASN A 110 -1.85 -11.77 -13.40
C ASN A 110 -3.19 -12.04 -12.68
N LEU A 111 -3.87 -13.13 -13.05
CA LEU A 111 -5.15 -13.53 -12.45
C LEU A 111 -5.05 -13.88 -10.95
N ASN A 112 -3.83 -14.12 -10.45
CA ASN A 112 -3.53 -14.41 -9.06
C ASN A 112 -2.93 -13.21 -8.31
N PHE A 113 -3.03 -12.00 -8.87
CA PHE A 113 -2.59 -10.79 -8.18
C PHE A 113 -3.33 -10.70 -6.82
N PRO A 114 -2.63 -10.57 -5.68
CA PRO A 114 -3.21 -10.83 -4.36
C PRO A 114 -4.03 -9.66 -3.80
N TYR A 115 -4.55 -8.80 -4.66
CA TYR A 115 -5.34 -7.62 -4.32
C TYR A 115 -6.54 -7.50 -5.25
N ILE A 116 -7.63 -6.94 -4.75
CA ILE A 116 -8.61 -6.30 -5.63
C ILE A 116 -7.98 -5.02 -6.15
N VAL A 117 -7.90 -4.85 -7.47
CA VAL A 117 -7.36 -3.64 -8.08
C VAL A 117 -8.49 -2.86 -8.73
N VAL A 118 -8.64 -1.61 -8.30
CA VAL A 118 -9.67 -0.69 -8.76
C VAL A 118 -8.97 0.46 -9.49
N SER A 119 -9.22 0.59 -10.78
CA SER A 119 -8.60 1.64 -11.60
C SER A 119 -9.69 2.50 -12.24
N PRO A 120 -10.15 3.57 -11.56
CA PRO A 120 -11.09 4.51 -12.15
C PRO A 120 -10.49 5.17 -13.39
N GLN A 121 -11.36 5.64 -14.28
CA GLN A 121 -10.96 6.45 -15.43
C GLN A 121 -11.39 7.89 -15.25
N CYS A 122 -10.42 8.81 -15.34
CA CYS A 122 -10.68 10.24 -15.41
C CYS A 122 -11.23 10.60 -16.80
N LYS A 123 -12.25 11.45 -16.84
CA LYS A 123 -12.86 12.02 -18.04
C LYS A 123 -11.81 12.73 -18.90
N ASP A 124 -12.11 12.80 -20.18
CA ASP A 124 -11.29 13.59 -21.10
C ASP A 124 -11.26 15.07 -20.67
N ASN A 125 -10.11 15.72 -20.88
CA ASN A 125 -9.86 17.11 -20.48
C ASN A 125 -10.10 17.46 -18.99
N GLN A 126 -10.20 16.46 -18.11
CA GLN A 126 -10.30 16.65 -16.65
C GLN A 126 -9.01 16.23 -15.94
N TRP A 127 -8.94 16.57 -14.65
CA TRP A 127 -7.98 16.07 -13.67
C TRP A 127 -8.71 15.27 -12.59
N TRP A 128 -7.95 14.48 -11.83
CA TRP A 128 -8.49 13.78 -10.66
C TRP A 128 -9.10 14.76 -9.66
N ASP A 129 -10.27 14.39 -9.12
CA ASP A 129 -10.91 15.12 -8.04
C ASP A 129 -11.34 14.16 -6.92
N VAL A 130 -11.17 14.59 -5.68
CA VAL A 130 -11.49 13.76 -4.50
C VAL A 130 -12.95 13.33 -4.49
N GLN A 131 -13.89 14.22 -4.83
CA GLN A 131 -15.32 13.88 -4.76
C GLN A 131 -15.70 12.77 -5.75
N GLY A 132 -15.11 12.79 -6.95
CA GLY A 132 -15.33 11.77 -7.95
C GLY A 132 -14.74 10.42 -7.56
N LEU A 133 -13.57 10.44 -6.92
CA LEU A 133 -12.87 9.26 -6.40
C LEU A 133 -13.56 8.66 -5.17
N GLU A 134 -14.15 9.48 -4.30
CA GLU A 134 -14.95 9.03 -3.16
C GLU A 134 -16.17 8.21 -3.57
N ALA A 135 -16.80 8.53 -4.71
CA ALA A 135 -17.89 7.72 -5.25
C ALA A 135 -17.43 6.29 -5.60
N VAL A 136 -16.25 6.16 -6.21
CA VAL A 136 -15.65 4.86 -6.54
C VAL A 136 -15.31 4.09 -5.27
N TYR A 137 -14.70 4.75 -4.27
CA TYR A 137 -14.40 4.15 -2.98
C TYR A 137 -15.66 3.59 -2.31
N ALA A 138 -16.72 4.39 -2.26
CA ALA A 138 -18.00 4.00 -1.64
C ALA A 138 -18.62 2.78 -2.35
N ASP A 139 -18.61 2.76 -3.68
CA ASP A 139 -19.07 1.60 -4.46
C ASP A 139 -18.27 0.35 -4.13
N VAL A 140 -16.94 0.46 -4.07
CA VAL A 140 -16.07 -0.69 -3.81
C VAL A 140 -16.31 -1.29 -2.43
N VAL A 141 -16.35 -0.45 -1.39
CA VAL A 141 -16.59 -0.90 0.00
C VAL A 141 -17.99 -1.49 0.16
N LYS A 142 -18.98 -0.98 -0.56
CA LYS A 142 -20.36 -1.47 -0.50
C LYS A 142 -20.55 -2.79 -1.22
N LEU A 143 -19.92 -2.97 -2.38
CA LEU A 143 -20.23 -4.08 -3.30
C LEU A 143 -19.35 -5.30 -3.11
N TYR A 144 -18.14 -5.15 -2.56
CA TYR A 144 -17.15 -6.22 -2.49
C TYR A 144 -16.74 -6.53 -1.04
N ASN A 145 -16.27 -7.75 -0.81
CA ASN A 145 -15.83 -8.26 0.48
C ASN A 145 -14.40 -7.78 0.78
N VAL A 146 -14.27 -6.48 1.03
CA VAL A 146 -12.98 -5.81 1.21
C VAL A 146 -12.58 -5.70 2.67
N ASP A 147 -11.28 -5.70 2.91
CA ASP A 147 -10.68 -5.31 4.18
C ASP A 147 -10.47 -3.79 4.18
N THR A 148 -11.35 -3.06 4.85
CA THR A 148 -11.29 -1.58 4.90
C THR A 148 -10.07 -1.04 5.65
N ASN A 149 -9.37 -1.90 6.41
CA ASN A 149 -8.10 -1.53 7.05
C ASN A 149 -6.89 -1.78 6.15
N ARG A 150 -7.08 -2.36 4.96
CA ARG A 150 -6.03 -2.60 3.95
C ARG A 150 -6.45 -2.09 2.57
N ILE A 151 -6.89 -0.84 2.52
CA ILE A 151 -7.09 -0.11 1.27
C ILE A 151 -5.89 0.80 1.07
N TYR A 152 -5.22 0.64 -0.08
CA TYR A 152 -4.07 1.43 -0.48
C TYR A 152 -4.42 2.29 -1.69
N ILE A 153 -3.72 3.41 -1.83
CA ILE A 153 -3.83 4.27 -3.00
C ILE A 153 -2.47 4.42 -3.67
N THR A 154 -2.45 4.37 -4.99
CA THR A 154 -1.24 4.57 -5.79
C THR A 154 -1.58 5.21 -7.12
N GLY A 155 -0.62 5.84 -7.75
CA GLY A 155 -0.83 6.44 -9.05
C GLY A 155 0.44 7.04 -9.63
N LEU A 156 0.42 7.25 -10.94
CA LEU A 156 1.59 7.72 -11.69
C LEU A 156 1.29 9.04 -12.42
N SER A 157 2.29 9.93 -12.54
CA SER A 157 2.15 11.21 -13.25
C SER A 157 0.94 12.01 -12.72
N MET A 158 -0.06 12.32 -13.56
CA MET A 158 -1.36 12.87 -13.13
C MET A 158 -1.97 12.11 -11.96
N GLY A 159 -1.94 10.77 -11.97
CA GLY A 159 -2.38 9.93 -10.87
C GLY A 159 -1.47 9.98 -9.63
N GLY A 160 -0.19 10.32 -9.80
CA GLY A 160 0.71 10.65 -8.70
C GLY A 160 0.26 11.91 -7.96
N TYR A 161 -0.15 12.95 -8.70
CA TYR A 161 -0.79 14.14 -8.12
C TYR A 161 -2.11 13.80 -7.42
N GLY A 162 -2.98 13.01 -8.05
CA GLY A 162 -4.24 12.57 -7.46
C GLY A 162 -4.03 11.75 -6.17
N THR A 163 -2.96 10.95 -6.11
CA THR A 163 -2.60 10.17 -4.92
C THR A 163 -2.22 11.06 -3.76
N TRP A 164 -1.37 12.08 -3.98
CA TRP A 164 -1.02 13.06 -2.96
C TRP A 164 -2.24 13.85 -2.49
N ASP A 165 -3.08 14.35 -3.40
CA ASP A 165 -4.23 15.18 -3.06
C ASP A 165 -5.30 14.40 -2.29
N TRP A 166 -5.64 13.19 -2.73
CA TRP A 166 -6.66 12.40 -2.04
C TRP A 166 -6.19 11.88 -0.69
N ALA A 167 -4.95 11.36 -0.61
CA ALA A 167 -4.40 10.90 0.67
C ALA A 167 -4.31 12.03 1.70
N SER A 168 -3.93 13.25 1.28
CA SER A 168 -3.84 14.39 2.19
C SER A 168 -5.20 14.98 2.57
N SER A 169 -6.22 14.82 1.72
CA SER A 169 -7.58 15.28 1.99
C SER A 169 -8.39 14.28 2.84
N ALA A 170 -7.98 13.01 2.88
CA ALA A 170 -8.62 11.94 3.65
C ALA A 170 -7.60 10.97 4.29
N PRO A 171 -6.71 11.43 5.19
CA PRO A 171 -5.57 10.63 5.67
C PRO A 171 -5.97 9.38 6.47
N GLY A 172 -7.17 9.35 7.06
CA GLY A 172 -7.71 8.17 7.75
C GLY A 172 -8.40 7.15 6.83
N LYS A 173 -8.32 7.30 5.51
CA LYS A 173 -9.01 6.42 4.55
C LYS A 173 -8.14 5.26 4.07
N PHE A 174 -6.84 5.48 4.01
CA PHE A 174 -5.89 4.56 3.42
C PHE A 174 -4.96 3.99 4.49
N ALA A 175 -4.57 2.74 4.30
CA ALA A 175 -3.51 2.11 5.08
C ALA A 175 -2.12 2.59 4.62
N ALA A 176 -1.98 2.91 3.33
CA ALA A 176 -0.76 3.46 2.76
C ALA A 176 -1.02 4.19 1.44
N ALA A 177 -0.12 5.10 1.06
CA ALA A 177 -0.13 5.78 -0.23
C ALA A 177 1.21 5.64 -0.98
N VAL A 178 1.14 5.47 -2.30
CA VAL A 178 2.31 5.28 -3.18
C VAL A 178 2.21 6.25 -4.38
N PRO A 179 2.53 7.54 -4.19
CA PRO A 179 2.55 8.51 -5.27
C PRO A 179 3.82 8.37 -6.11
N ILE A 180 3.68 8.29 -7.44
CA ILE A 180 4.79 8.11 -8.37
C ILE A 180 4.83 9.26 -9.38
N CYS A 181 6.00 9.90 -9.51
CA CYS A 181 6.31 11.02 -10.42
C CYS A 181 5.19 12.09 -10.53
N GLY A 182 4.69 12.53 -9.36
CA GLY A 182 3.72 13.62 -9.24
C GLY A 182 4.16 14.66 -8.21
N GLY A 183 3.23 15.55 -7.85
CA GLY A 183 3.40 16.58 -6.83
C GLY A 183 2.13 16.76 -5.99
N GLY A 184 2.17 17.67 -5.03
CA GLY A 184 1.04 17.92 -4.15
C GLY A 184 1.09 19.30 -3.52
N ALA A 185 0.02 19.66 -2.82
CA ALA A 185 0.00 20.90 -2.04
C ALA A 185 0.80 20.70 -0.75
N VAL A 186 2.00 21.29 -0.68
CA VAL A 186 2.86 21.28 0.51
C VAL A 186 2.12 21.74 1.78
N SER A 187 1.18 22.68 1.65
CA SER A 187 0.32 23.14 2.76
C SER A 187 -0.54 22.04 3.38
N LYS A 188 -0.82 20.94 2.66
CA LYS A 188 -1.56 19.78 3.15
C LYS A 188 -0.65 18.66 3.69
N ALA A 189 0.68 18.79 3.60
CA ALA A 189 1.61 17.71 3.92
C ALA A 189 1.50 17.21 5.38
N CYS A 190 1.20 18.09 6.35
CA CYS A 190 1.06 17.69 7.75
C CYS A 190 -0.08 16.69 8.00
N ALA A 191 -1.09 16.64 7.13
CA ALA A 191 -2.16 15.64 7.21
C ALA A 191 -1.63 14.21 7.02
N LEU A 192 -0.49 14.06 6.34
CA LEU A 192 0.11 12.78 6.00
C LEU A 192 1.12 12.27 7.04
N LYS A 193 1.39 13.00 8.12
CA LYS A 193 2.46 12.67 9.08
C LYS A 193 2.35 11.26 9.68
N ASN A 194 1.13 10.75 9.80
CA ASN A 194 0.83 9.44 10.38
C ASN A 194 0.48 8.38 9.31
N LEU A 195 0.45 8.75 8.03
CA LEU A 195 0.17 7.82 6.94
C LEU A 195 1.50 7.23 6.42
N PRO A 196 1.63 5.90 6.31
CA PRO A 196 2.71 5.30 5.53
C PRO A 196 2.65 5.76 4.08
N VAL A 197 3.69 6.48 3.64
CA VAL A 197 3.82 6.95 2.26
C VAL A 197 5.13 6.44 1.69
N TRP A 198 5.13 5.86 0.49
CA TRP A 198 6.36 5.57 -0.24
C TRP A 198 6.31 6.23 -1.62
N ALA A 199 6.99 7.36 -1.75
CA ALA A 199 7.03 8.12 -2.99
C ALA A 199 8.16 7.63 -3.92
N PHE A 200 7.93 7.70 -5.23
CA PHE A 200 8.91 7.32 -6.25
C PHE A 200 9.04 8.42 -7.32
N HIS A 201 10.26 8.68 -7.79
CA HIS A 201 10.52 9.60 -8.91
C HIS A 201 11.85 9.25 -9.58
N ASN A 202 12.08 9.72 -10.81
CA ASN A 202 13.39 9.74 -11.43
C ASN A 202 13.94 11.18 -11.41
N ALA A 203 15.24 11.34 -11.18
CA ALA A 203 15.88 12.66 -11.08
C ALA A 203 15.93 13.40 -12.42
N ASP A 204 15.94 12.67 -13.54
CA ASP A 204 15.99 13.16 -14.92
C ASP A 204 14.60 13.28 -15.58
N ASP A 205 13.51 13.25 -14.80
CA ASP A 205 12.15 13.37 -15.33
C ASP A 205 11.95 14.70 -16.07
N PRO A 206 11.75 14.69 -17.41
CA PRO A 206 11.63 15.91 -18.19
C PRO A 206 10.19 16.45 -18.22
N THR A 207 9.22 15.72 -17.65
CA THR A 207 7.79 16.01 -17.72
C THR A 207 7.27 16.57 -16.40
N VAL A 208 7.55 15.89 -15.30
CA VAL A 208 7.24 16.37 -13.95
C VAL A 208 8.57 16.59 -13.24
N ASN A 209 8.85 17.84 -12.89
CA ASN A 209 10.09 18.15 -12.20
C ASN A 209 10.18 17.37 -10.88
N VAL A 210 11.27 16.63 -10.68
CA VAL A 210 11.52 15.80 -9.48
C VAL A 210 11.33 16.56 -8.15
N ASN A 211 11.55 17.87 -8.15
CA ASN A 211 11.34 18.72 -6.98
C ASN A 211 9.90 18.65 -6.45
N GLN A 212 8.91 18.38 -7.30
CA GLN A 212 7.51 18.18 -6.89
C GLN A 212 7.36 17.09 -5.82
N SER A 213 8.10 15.98 -5.96
CA SER A 213 8.12 14.92 -4.95
C SER A 213 9.06 15.23 -3.80
N ARG A 214 10.24 15.80 -4.06
CA ARG A 214 11.20 16.17 -3.00
C ARG A 214 10.59 17.15 -2.00
N GLU A 215 9.87 18.16 -2.46
CA GLU A 215 9.21 19.16 -1.63
C GLU A 215 8.09 18.55 -0.77
N MET A 216 7.24 17.70 -1.35
CA MET A 216 6.23 16.98 -0.57
C MET A 216 6.85 16.08 0.49
N VAL A 217 7.88 15.30 0.12
CA VAL A 217 8.59 14.42 1.06
C VAL A 217 9.21 15.23 2.19
N LYS A 218 9.89 16.35 1.87
CA LYS A 218 10.47 17.25 2.86
C LYS A 218 9.38 17.81 3.78
N ALA A 219 8.28 18.31 3.23
CA ALA A 219 7.20 18.90 4.00
C ALA A 219 6.55 17.91 4.98
N VAL A 220 6.32 16.66 4.56
CA VAL A 220 5.80 15.63 5.47
C VAL A 220 6.78 15.35 6.61
N LYS A 221 8.09 15.29 6.33
CA LYS A 221 9.14 15.13 7.35
C LYS A 221 9.19 16.33 8.31
N ASP A 222 9.11 17.56 7.78
CA ASP A 222 9.10 18.79 8.58
C ASP A 222 7.89 18.85 9.53
N CYS A 223 6.76 18.23 9.16
CA CYS A 223 5.59 18.05 10.02
C CYS A 223 5.74 16.91 11.06
N GLY A 224 6.93 16.30 11.18
CA GLY A 224 7.21 15.19 12.07
C GLY A 224 6.82 13.81 11.52
N GLY A 225 6.56 13.68 10.22
CA GLY A 225 6.22 12.41 9.59
C GLY A 225 7.41 11.46 9.53
N THR A 226 7.35 10.37 10.29
CA THR A 226 8.42 9.36 10.39
C THR A 226 8.21 8.14 9.49
N LEU A 227 7.01 7.98 8.93
CA LEU A 227 6.63 6.82 8.12
C LEU A 227 6.86 7.00 6.62
N ILE A 228 7.27 8.20 6.18
CA ILE A 228 7.47 8.50 4.76
C ILE A 228 8.81 7.96 4.25
N LYS A 229 8.74 7.24 3.13
CA LYS A 229 9.87 6.73 2.34
C LYS A 229 9.92 7.44 0.99
N TYR A 230 11.12 7.56 0.43
CA TYR A 230 11.32 8.12 -0.89
C TYR A 230 12.39 7.33 -1.64
N THR A 231 12.07 6.92 -2.87
CA THR A 231 13.01 6.33 -3.81
C THR A 231 13.16 7.26 -5.00
N GLU A 232 14.37 7.73 -5.24
CA GLU A 232 14.72 8.53 -6.40
C GLU A 232 15.73 7.76 -7.26
N ASN A 233 15.37 7.44 -8.51
CA ASN A 233 16.33 6.85 -9.44
C ASN A 233 17.14 7.97 -10.13
N PRO A 234 18.46 7.82 -10.33
CA PRO A 234 19.25 8.83 -11.02
C PRO A 234 18.80 9.08 -12.47
N THR A 235 18.31 8.02 -13.13
CA THR A 235 17.81 8.08 -14.50
C THR A 235 16.57 7.20 -14.71
N GLY A 236 15.84 7.49 -15.79
CA GLY A 236 14.66 6.75 -16.22
C GLY A 236 13.61 7.62 -16.91
N GLY A 237 13.85 8.92 -17.07
CA GLY A 237 12.90 9.87 -17.64
C GLY A 237 11.60 9.90 -16.85
N HIS A 238 10.47 10.07 -17.51
CA HIS A 238 9.18 10.19 -16.83
C HIS A 238 8.70 8.88 -16.17
N ASP A 239 9.14 7.72 -16.68
CA ASP A 239 8.69 6.41 -16.21
C ASP A 239 9.43 5.96 -14.94
N ALA A 240 8.97 6.46 -13.79
CA ALA A 240 9.38 5.97 -12.48
C ALA A 240 8.56 4.74 -12.01
N TRP A 241 7.42 4.49 -12.66
CA TRP A 241 6.43 3.52 -12.20
C TRP A 241 6.74 2.08 -12.62
N THR A 242 7.38 1.87 -13.78
CA THR A 242 7.72 0.52 -14.23
C THR A 242 8.67 -0.17 -13.25
N LYS A 243 9.69 0.54 -12.74
CA LYS A 243 10.57 0.00 -11.70
C LYS A 243 9.82 -0.20 -10.38
N ALA A 244 9.05 0.79 -9.94
CA ALA A 244 8.32 0.73 -8.67
C ALA A 244 7.31 -0.41 -8.60
N TYR A 245 6.46 -0.59 -9.61
CA TYR A 245 5.42 -1.63 -9.60
C TYR A 245 5.95 -3.04 -9.90
N ASN A 246 7.14 -3.18 -10.47
CA ASN A 246 7.78 -4.49 -10.63
C ASN A 246 8.65 -4.89 -9.43
N ASP A 247 8.82 -4.02 -8.43
CA ASP A 247 9.61 -4.32 -7.23
C ASP A 247 8.78 -5.11 -6.19
N PRO A 248 9.14 -6.37 -5.87
CA PRO A 248 8.47 -7.14 -4.82
C PRO A 248 8.52 -6.49 -3.43
N ALA A 249 9.51 -5.63 -3.17
CA ALA A 249 9.63 -4.90 -1.91
C ALA A 249 8.47 -3.93 -1.70
N LEU A 250 7.88 -3.38 -2.78
CA LEU A 250 6.70 -2.53 -2.68
C LEU A 250 5.52 -3.30 -2.09
N TYR A 251 5.21 -4.47 -2.63
CA TYR A 251 4.08 -5.30 -2.17
C TYR A 251 4.33 -5.89 -0.78
N THR A 252 5.58 -6.28 -0.50
CA THR A 252 6.00 -6.70 0.85
C THR A 252 5.75 -5.60 1.86
N TRP A 253 6.12 -4.36 1.52
CA TRP A 253 5.88 -3.20 2.39
C TRP A 253 4.38 -2.88 2.51
N LEU A 254 3.61 -2.90 1.42
CA LEU A 254 2.16 -2.68 1.47
C LEU A 254 1.47 -3.67 2.41
N ASN A 255 1.84 -4.96 2.36
CA ASN A 255 1.26 -6.00 3.21
C ASN A 255 1.53 -5.83 4.71
N GLN A 256 2.50 -4.99 5.08
CA GLN A 256 2.78 -4.63 6.48
C GLN A 256 1.95 -3.45 6.96
N GLN A 257 1.25 -2.75 6.06
CA GLN A 257 0.48 -1.55 6.42
C GLN A 257 -0.97 -1.92 6.69
N THR A 258 -1.47 -1.46 7.83
CA THR A 258 -2.88 -1.48 8.17
C THR A 258 -3.27 -0.10 8.66
N ARG A 259 -4.46 0.37 8.29
CA ARG A 259 -5.01 1.60 8.86
C ARG A 259 -5.08 1.45 10.38
N LYS A 260 -4.48 2.42 11.09
CA LYS A 260 -4.51 2.50 12.55
C LYS A 260 -5.73 3.30 13.02
#